data_AF-A0A4Q8TFJ8-F1
#
_entry.id   AF-A0A4Q8TFJ8-F1
#
_cell.length_a   1.000
_cell.length_b   1.000
_cell.length_c   1.000
_cell.angle_alpha   90.00
_cell.angle_beta   90.00
_cell.angle_gamma   90.00
#
_symmetry.space_group_name_H-M   'P 1'
#
loop_
_entity.id
_entity.type
_entity.pdbx_description
1 polymer ?
#
loop_
_entity_poly.entity_id
_entity_poly.type
_entity_poly.pdbx_seq_one_letter_code
_entity_poly.pdbx_strand_id
1 'polypeptide(L)'
;MMAFFSHSLNPLKGEKPMLFASYANVDDHSTQGGTLPNQIFMHWNRQDLNEQADNSSFVNQTLWFFAHEVAHLYQPGSTEGVSENEEQSWLHEGNADYFAAIAMNFLYEDANSYVESRMTRAFESCTEGLAQTTLARAYKNGHFNLYYSCGMIMHRAIDSVVQQKTLGEESLFTVWKRLQKAVNSGMPPGTATFLTLLEPYNAPELIKAINNATSDDAFKAIQGIETLYQLPE
;
A
#
# COMPACT_ATOMS: atom_id res chain seq x y z
N MET A 1 -12.49 10.03 3.40
CA MET A 1 -11.78 9.04 2.53
C MET A 1 -11.89 9.37 1.04
N MET A 2 -13.03 9.16 0.38
CA MET A 2 -13.17 9.38 -1.07
C MET A 2 -12.72 10.77 -1.55
N ALA A 3 -13.13 11.84 -0.87
CA ALA A 3 -12.76 13.21 -1.23
C ALA A 3 -11.25 13.47 -1.06
N PHE A 4 -10.62 12.89 -0.05
CA PHE A 4 -9.18 12.98 0.18
C PHE A 4 -8.41 12.37 -1.00
N PHE A 5 -8.73 11.13 -1.37
CA PHE A 5 -8.07 10.47 -2.51
C PHE A 5 -8.36 11.18 -3.84
N SER A 6 -9.58 11.64 -4.07
CA SER A 6 -9.95 12.40 -5.27
C SER A 6 -9.14 13.70 -5.39
N HIS A 7 -8.81 14.35 -4.27
CA HIS A 7 -7.96 15.52 -4.27
C HIS A 7 -6.50 15.17 -4.58
N SER A 8 -5.98 14.11 -3.96
CA SER A 8 -4.57 13.72 -4.06
C SER A 8 -4.18 13.09 -5.42
N LEU A 9 -5.04 12.23 -5.98
CA LEU A 9 -4.77 11.39 -7.16
C LEU A 9 -5.53 11.76 -8.43
N ASN A 10 -6.27 12.87 -8.40
CA ASN A 10 -7.27 13.32 -9.38
C ASN A 10 -8.62 12.61 -9.24
N PRO A 11 -9.74 13.28 -9.59
CA PRO A 11 -11.07 12.66 -9.55
C PRO A 11 -11.19 11.44 -10.47
N LEU A 12 -11.89 10.41 -9.96
CA LEU A 12 -12.32 9.28 -10.78
C LEU A 12 -13.19 9.75 -11.94
N LYS A 13 -13.01 9.14 -13.11
CA LYS A 13 -13.86 9.38 -14.28
C LYS A 13 -15.03 8.39 -14.24
N GLY A 14 -16.21 8.85 -14.60
CA GLY A 14 -17.40 8.00 -14.68
C GLY A 14 -18.30 8.14 -13.47
N GLU A 15 -18.92 7.04 -13.07
CA GLU A 15 -19.96 7.03 -12.02
C GLU A 15 -19.36 7.11 -10.62
N LYS A 16 -20.15 7.63 -9.68
CA LYS A 16 -19.77 7.68 -8.27
C LYS A 16 -19.64 6.25 -7.73
N PRO A 17 -18.51 5.86 -7.12
CA PRO A 17 -18.35 4.53 -6.58
C PRO A 17 -19.36 4.19 -5.49
N MET A 18 -19.79 2.92 -5.45
CA MET A 18 -20.69 2.38 -4.43
C MET A 18 -19.94 1.45 -3.46
N LEU A 19 -20.25 1.56 -2.18
CA LEU A 19 -19.77 0.62 -1.15
C LEU A 19 -20.83 -0.46 -0.92
N PHE A 20 -20.46 -1.71 -1.12
CA PHE A 20 -21.22 -2.89 -0.71
C PHE A 20 -20.61 -3.46 0.57
N ALA A 21 -21.30 -3.27 1.67
CA ALA A 21 -20.92 -3.78 2.97
C ALA A 21 -21.84 -4.95 3.35
N SER A 22 -21.26 -6.07 3.79
CA SER A 22 -22.03 -7.24 4.22
C SER A 22 -21.34 -7.95 5.39
N TYR A 23 -22.07 -8.77 6.14
CA TYR A 23 -21.46 -9.57 7.19
C TYR A 23 -22.18 -10.92 7.33
N ALA A 24 -21.49 -11.91 7.89
CA ALA A 24 -22.05 -13.20 8.26
C ALA A 24 -21.80 -13.48 9.74
N ASN A 25 -22.86 -13.93 10.43
CA ASN A 25 -22.80 -14.33 11.83
C ASN A 25 -22.25 -15.76 11.96
N VAL A 26 -20.93 -15.88 11.86
CA VAL A 26 -20.18 -17.15 11.91
C VAL A 26 -19.03 -17.03 12.91
N ASP A 27 -18.62 -18.16 13.50
CA ASP A 27 -17.49 -18.24 14.44
C ASP A 27 -16.16 -18.17 13.67
N ASP A 28 -15.84 -16.96 13.21
CA ASP A 28 -14.65 -16.56 12.48
C ASP A 28 -14.38 -15.08 12.80
N HIS A 29 -13.21 -14.57 12.41
CA HIS A 29 -12.82 -13.17 12.57
C HIS A 29 -12.20 -12.57 11.30
N SER A 30 -12.52 -13.14 10.14
CA SER A 30 -11.97 -12.71 8.86
C SER A 30 -12.65 -11.45 8.32
N THR A 31 -11.85 -10.63 7.64
CA THR A 31 -12.31 -9.48 6.85
C THR A 31 -11.88 -9.72 5.42
N GLN A 32 -12.80 -9.52 4.48
CA GLN A 32 -12.55 -9.64 3.05
C GLN A 32 -13.01 -8.36 2.37
N GLY A 33 -12.41 -8.06 1.23
CA GLY A 33 -12.83 -6.95 0.42
C GLY A 33 -12.23 -7.05 -0.96
N GLY A 34 -12.57 -6.06 -1.76
CA GLY A 34 -12.04 -5.94 -3.08
C GLY A 34 -12.67 -4.77 -3.80
N THR A 35 -11.97 -4.35 -4.83
CA THR A 35 -12.34 -3.19 -5.61
C THR A 35 -12.54 -3.59 -7.07
N LEU A 36 -13.68 -3.17 -7.62
CA LEU A 36 -14.03 -3.27 -9.03
C LEU A 36 -14.28 -1.86 -9.57
N PRO A 37 -14.36 -1.66 -10.91
CA PRO A 37 -14.74 -0.37 -11.46
C PRO A 37 -16.02 0.17 -10.80
N ASN A 38 -15.89 1.36 -10.18
CA ASN A 38 -16.93 2.08 -9.45
C ASN A 38 -17.53 1.32 -8.24
N GLN A 39 -16.85 0.33 -7.68
CA GLN A 39 -17.40 -0.48 -6.61
C GLN A 39 -16.32 -0.89 -5.59
N ILE A 40 -16.65 -0.76 -4.32
CA ILE A 40 -15.87 -1.31 -3.20
C ILE A 40 -16.75 -2.35 -2.52
N PHE A 41 -16.18 -3.51 -2.23
CA PHE A 41 -16.82 -4.55 -1.43
C PHE A 41 -16.06 -4.73 -0.11
N MET A 42 -16.80 -4.86 0.98
CA MET A 42 -16.27 -5.24 2.28
C MET A 42 -17.20 -6.27 2.93
N HIS A 43 -16.59 -7.30 3.51
CA HIS A 43 -17.28 -8.39 4.17
C HIS A 43 -16.62 -8.77 5.49
N TRP A 44 -17.42 -8.98 6.53
CA TRP A 44 -16.96 -9.46 7.84
C TRP A 44 -17.61 -10.79 8.19
N ASN A 45 -16.81 -11.80 8.46
CA ASN A 45 -17.25 -13.03 9.10
C ASN A 45 -16.96 -12.92 10.59
N ARG A 46 -18.01 -12.74 11.42
CA ARG A 46 -17.90 -12.71 12.89
C ARG A 46 -19.26 -12.70 13.60
N GLN A 47 -19.29 -13.14 14.86
CA GLN A 47 -20.51 -13.18 15.68
C GLN A 47 -20.74 -11.92 16.55
N ASP A 48 -19.67 -11.16 16.80
CA ASP A 48 -19.62 -10.05 17.76
C ASP A 48 -19.55 -8.67 17.08
N LEU A 49 -20.08 -8.55 15.85
CA LEU A 49 -19.94 -7.31 15.06
C LEU A 49 -20.55 -6.10 15.79
N ASN A 50 -21.68 -6.28 16.48
CA ASN A 50 -22.35 -5.19 17.19
C ASN A 50 -21.50 -4.66 18.36
N GLU A 51 -20.90 -5.56 19.14
CA GLU A 51 -20.02 -5.22 20.25
C GLU A 51 -18.74 -4.54 19.74
N GLN A 52 -18.26 -4.95 18.57
CA GLN A 52 -17.00 -4.47 18.00
C GLN A 52 -17.14 -3.14 17.29
N ALA A 53 -18.35 -2.80 16.82
CA ALA A 53 -18.62 -1.49 16.22
C ALA A 53 -18.30 -0.32 17.18
N ASP A 54 -18.35 -0.55 18.49
CA ASP A 54 -17.97 0.42 19.53
C ASP A 54 -16.50 0.30 19.97
N ASN A 55 -15.76 -0.70 19.48
CA ASN A 55 -14.34 -0.89 19.78
C ASN A 55 -13.46 -0.04 18.86
N SER A 56 -12.71 0.91 19.42
CA SER A 56 -11.86 1.83 18.64
C SER A 56 -10.80 1.13 17.79
N SER A 57 -10.26 0.00 18.24
CA SER A 57 -9.29 -0.79 17.47
C SER A 57 -9.95 -1.40 16.23
N PHE A 58 -11.16 -1.95 16.38
CA PHE A 58 -11.92 -2.51 15.25
C PHE A 58 -12.38 -1.41 14.28
N VAL A 59 -12.81 -0.26 14.80
CA VAL A 59 -13.14 0.90 13.97
C VAL A 59 -11.93 1.36 13.16
N ASN A 60 -10.76 1.51 13.79
CA ASN A 60 -9.53 1.89 13.09
C ASN A 60 -9.12 0.84 12.05
N GLN A 61 -9.24 -0.45 12.36
CA GLN A 61 -9.00 -1.52 11.38
C GLN A 61 -9.96 -1.44 10.20
N THR A 62 -11.24 -1.19 10.46
CA THR A 62 -12.25 -1.04 9.41
C THR A 62 -11.98 0.19 8.54
N LEU A 63 -11.60 1.31 9.15
CA LEU A 63 -11.24 2.53 8.43
C LEU A 63 -9.97 2.37 7.59
N TRP A 64 -8.94 1.68 8.13
CA TRP A 64 -7.73 1.32 7.38
C TRP A 64 -8.10 0.49 6.16
N PHE A 65 -8.86 -0.58 6.37
CA PHE A 65 -9.23 -1.50 5.31
C PHE A 65 -10.08 -0.80 4.24
N PHE A 66 -11.02 0.05 4.64
CA PHE A 66 -11.77 0.87 3.69
C PHE A 66 -10.86 1.84 2.93
N ALA A 67 -9.90 2.49 3.60
CA ALA A 67 -8.96 3.39 2.94
C ALA A 67 -8.08 2.69 1.91
N HIS A 68 -7.65 1.46 2.22
CA HIS A 68 -6.91 0.58 1.32
C HIS A 68 -7.73 0.28 0.05
N GLU A 69 -8.98 -0.16 0.19
CA GLU A 69 -9.86 -0.41 -0.97
C GLU A 69 -10.16 0.86 -1.76
N VAL A 70 -10.33 2.01 -1.07
CA VAL A 70 -10.48 3.29 -1.78
C VAL A 70 -9.23 3.62 -2.58
N ALA A 71 -8.03 3.33 -2.08
CA ALA A 71 -6.78 3.55 -2.82
C ALA A 71 -6.76 2.74 -4.13
N HIS A 72 -7.22 1.49 -4.10
CA HIS A 72 -7.35 0.65 -5.30
C HIS A 72 -8.29 1.22 -6.36
N LEU A 73 -9.25 2.09 -6.04
CA LEU A 73 -10.04 2.77 -7.08
C LEU A 73 -9.21 3.73 -7.94
N TYR A 74 -8.13 4.28 -7.37
CA TYR A 74 -7.23 5.24 -8.03
C TYR A 74 -5.96 4.60 -8.56
N GLN A 75 -5.78 3.31 -8.31
CA GLN A 75 -4.83 2.46 -8.99
C GLN A 75 -5.62 1.78 -10.13
N PRO A 76 -5.17 1.82 -11.39
CA PRO A 76 -5.84 1.08 -12.46
C PRO A 76 -6.05 -0.39 -12.03
N GLY A 77 -7.33 -0.77 -11.84
CA GLY A 77 -7.77 -1.93 -11.02
C GLY A 77 -7.55 -3.32 -11.60
N SER A 78 -6.48 -3.52 -12.34
CA SER A 78 -5.93 -4.84 -12.63
C SER A 78 -4.43 -4.67 -12.65
N THR A 79 -3.71 -5.65 -12.11
CA THR A 79 -2.27 -5.80 -12.29
C THR A 79 -1.78 -5.35 -13.68
N GLU A 80 -2.55 -5.62 -14.75
CA GLU A 80 -2.33 -5.14 -16.13
C GLU A 80 -1.96 -3.66 -16.32
N GLY A 81 -2.35 -2.74 -15.42
CA GLY A 81 -2.11 -1.31 -15.58
C GLY A 81 -0.86 -0.76 -14.89
N VAL A 82 -0.36 -1.39 -13.83
CA VAL A 82 0.76 -0.83 -13.04
C VAL A 82 1.74 -1.86 -12.49
N SER A 83 1.36 -3.13 -12.30
CA SER A 83 2.28 -4.21 -11.91
C SER A 83 2.49 -5.15 -13.08
N GLU A 84 3.73 -5.37 -13.52
CA GLU A 84 4.00 -6.22 -14.68
C GLU A 84 3.52 -7.67 -14.48
N ASN A 85 3.59 -8.17 -13.25
CA ASN A 85 3.18 -9.51 -12.85
C ASN A 85 2.93 -9.59 -11.33
N GLU A 86 2.53 -10.78 -10.87
CA GLU A 86 2.18 -11.02 -9.46
C GLU A 86 3.38 -10.88 -8.51
N GLU A 87 4.62 -11.05 -8.98
CA GLU A 87 5.84 -10.88 -8.17
C GLU A 87 6.08 -9.39 -7.83
N GLN A 88 5.43 -8.48 -8.55
CA GLN A 88 5.47 -7.02 -8.35
C GLN A 88 4.22 -6.49 -7.64
N SER A 89 3.45 -7.36 -6.98
CA SER A 89 2.24 -6.97 -6.23
C SER A 89 2.52 -6.00 -5.09
N TRP A 90 3.77 -5.92 -4.59
CA TRP A 90 4.16 -4.94 -3.57
C TRP A 90 3.93 -3.49 -4.03
N LEU A 91 4.01 -3.23 -5.34
CA LEU A 91 3.78 -1.91 -5.91
C LEU A 91 2.32 -1.51 -5.72
N HIS A 92 1.38 -2.42 -5.98
CA HIS A 92 -0.05 -2.19 -5.88
C HIS A 92 -0.54 -2.25 -4.41
N GLU A 93 -0.37 -3.40 -3.76
CA GLU A 93 -0.88 -3.69 -2.42
C GLU A 93 -0.19 -2.85 -1.34
N GLY A 94 1.14 -2.77 -1.40
CA GLY A 94 1.92 -1.99 -0.46
C GLY A 94 1.66 -0.49 -0.56
N ASN A 95 1.41 0.01 -1.78
CA ASN A 95 1.02 1.40 -1.95
C ASN A 95 -0.37 1.66 -1.37
N ALA A 96 -1.33 0.78 -1.60
CA ALA A 96 -2.68 0.93 -1.06
C ALA A 96 -2.66 0.98 0.49
N ASP A 97 -1.85 0.13 1.13
CA ASP A 97 -1.66 0.16 2.58
C ASP A 97 -0.99 1.44 3.07
N TYR A 98 0.04 1.94 2.39
CA TYR A 98 0.66 3.18 2.82
C TYR A 98 -0.20 4.42 2.53
N PHE A 99 -0.98 4.40 1.45
CA PHE A 99 -2.00 5.39 1.18
C PHE A 99 -3.11 5.39 2.25
N ALA A 100 -3.50 4.21 2.76
CA ALA A 100 -4.39 4.11 3.91
C ALA A 100 -3.79 4.79 5.15
N ALA A 101 -2.49 4.57 5.42
CA ALA A 101 -1.77 5.22 6.51
C ALA A 101 -1.84 6.76 6.43
N ILE A 102 -1.49 7.32 5.25
CA ILE A 102 -1.54 8.77 5.03
C ILE A 102 -2.97 9.30 5.21
N ALA A 103 -3.97 8.63 4.61
CA ALA A 103 -5.36 9.06 4.68
C ALA A 103 -5.90 9.02 6.11
N MET A 104 -5.54 8.00 6.90
CA MET A 104 -5.94 7.89 8.30
C MET A 104 -5.33 9.01 9.15
N ASN A 105 -4.03 9.24 9.04
CA ASN A 105 -3.36 10.33 9.78
C ASN A 105 -3.90 11.72 9.40
N PHE A 106 -4.30 11.92 8.15
CA PHE A 106 -4.87 13.19 7.70
C PHE A 106 -6.31 13.40 8.18
N LEU A 107 -7.14 12.34 8.18
CA LEU A 107 -8.58 12.46 8.41
C LEU A 107 -9.00 12.28 9.86
N TYR A 108 -8.19 11.61 10.68
CA TYR A 108 -8.55 11.22 12.04
C TYR A 108 -7.40 11.52 13.00
N GLU A 109 -7.56 12.53 13.85
CA GLU A 109 -6.50 12.97 14.80
C GLU A 109 -6.04 11.85 15.74
N ASP A 110 -6.97 11.00 16.19
CA ASP A 110 -6.69 9.89 17.11
C ASP A 110 -6.09 8.64 16.44
N ALA A 111 -5.98 8.62 15.11
CA ALA A 111 -5.49 7.45 14.37
C ALA A 111 -3.96 7.28 14.42
N ASN A 112 -3.21 8.32 14.79
CA ASN A 112 -1.73 8.32 14.72
C ASN A 112 -1.11 7.09 15.41
N SER A 113 -1.47 6.84 16.66
CA SER A 113 -0.95 5.68 17.42
C SER A 113 -1.28 4.33 16.76
N TYR A 114 -2.43 4.22 16.10
CA TYR A 114 -2.81 3.02 15.34
C TYR A 114 -1.95 2.87 14.09
N VAL A 115 -1.75 3.96 13.34
CA VAL A 115 -0.92 3.99 12.13
C VAL A 115 0.53 3.63 12.45
N GLU A 116 1.11 4.21 13.51
CA GLU A 116 2.48 3.88 13.97
C GLU A 116 2.62 2.41 14.36
N SER A 117 1.62 1.88 15.07
CA SER A 117 1.61 0.46 15.43
C SER A 117 1.47 -0.45 14.20
N ARG A 118 0.71 -0.04 13.18
CA ARG A 118 0.59 -0.76 11.89
C ARG A 118 1.91 -0.73 11.12
N MET A 119 2.59 0.41 11.07
CA MET A 119 3.90 0.55 10.42
C MET A 119 4.96 -0.35 11.08
N THR A 120 5.04 -0.32 12.42
CA THR A 120 5.95 -1.18 13.18
C THR A 120 5.69 -2.66 12.90
N ARG A 121 4.42 -3.08 12.98
CA ARG A 121 4.04 -4.48 12.69
C ARG A 121 4.30 -4.88 11.24
N ALA A 122 4.16 -3.96 10.28
CA ALA A 122 4.48 -4.21 8.88
C ALA A 122 5.98 -4.47 8.71
N PHE A 123 6.83 -3.69 9.37
CA PHE A 123 8.28 -3.90 9.36
C PHE A 123 8.68 -5.26 9.97
N GLU A 124 8.16 -5.57 11.15
CA GLU A 124 8.40 -6.87 11.82
C GLU A 124 7.93 -8.03 10.95
N SER A 125 6.68 -7.99 10.48
CA SER A 125 6.11 -9.04 9.62
C SER A 125 6.87 -9.21 8.30
N CYS A 126 7.35 -8.11 7.72
CA CYS A 126 8.15 -8.15 6.51
C CYS A 126 9.49 -8.85 6.75
N THR A 127 10.25 -8.43 7.77
CA THR A 127 11.57 -9.00 8.05
C THR A 127 11.49 -10.48 8.47
N GLU A 128 10.50 -10.85 9.29
CA GLU A 128 10.23 -12.25 9.65
C GLU A 128 9.82 -13.10 8.44
N GLY A 129 8.98 -12.58 7.55
CA GLY A 129 8.57 -13.31 6.36
C GLY A 129 9.70 -13.42 5.32
N LEU A 130 10.56 -12.40 5.21
CA LEU A 130 11.73 -12.41 4.34
C LEU A 130 12.80 -13.43 4.75
N ALA A 131 12.82 -13.83 6.03
CA ALA A 131 13.65 -14.94 6.49
C ALA A 131 13.19 -16.31 5.93
N GLN A 132 11.94 -16.40 5.44
CA GLN A 132 11.36 -17.63 4.89
C GLN A 132 11.32 -17.61 3.37
N THR A 133 11.03 -16.46 2.75
CA THR A 133 10.99 -16.32 1.29
C THR A 133 11.23 -14.89 0.82
N THR A 134 11.74 -14.72 -0.40
CA THR A 134 11.96 -13.40 -1.01
C THR A 134 10.66 -12.85 -1.59
N LEU A 135 10.53 -11.52 -1.76
CA LEU A 135 9.39 -10.92 -2.47
C LEU A 135 9.21 -11.48 -3.89
N ALA A 136 10.32 -11.76 -4.58
CA ALA A 136 10.32 -12.37 -5.91
C ALA A 136 9.69 -13.78 -5.94
N ARG A 137 9.67 -14.49 -4.81
CA ARG A 137 9.11 -15.85 -4.69
C ARG A 137 7.85 -15.92 -3.82
N ALA A 138 7.46 -14.81 -3.18
CA ALA A 138 6.37 -14.78 -2.21
C ALA A 138 5.05 -15.29 -2.79
N TYR A 139 4.69 -14.91 -4.01
CA TYR A 139 3.51 -15.45 -4.72
C TYR A 139 3.57 -16.98 -4.83
N LYS A 140 4.65 -17.52 -5.40
CA LYS A 140 4.80 -18.96 -5.66
C LYS A 140 4.79 -19.80 -4.39
N ASN A 141 5.21 -19.20 -3.28
CA ASN A 141 5.27 -19.85 -1.98
C ASN A 141 4.04 -19.54 -1.10
N GLY A 142 3.05 -18.79 -1.60
CA GLY A 142 1.83 -18.47 -0.86
C GLY A 142 1.99 -17.42 0.26
N HIS A 143 3.09 -16.67 0.28
CA HIS A 143 3.37 -15.62 1.27
C HIS A 143 2.92 -14.23 0.78
N PHE A 144 1.69 -14.12 0.30
CA PHE A 144 1.14 -12.88 -0.29
C PHE A 144 1.19 -11.69 0.67
N ASN A 145 1.10 -11.93 1.97
CA ASN A 145 1.16 -10.91 3.02
C ASN A 145 2.45 -10.08 2.96
N LEU A 146 3.54 -10.62 2.40
CA LEU A 146 4.79 -9.89 2.22
C LEU A 146 4.65 -8.69 1.25
N TYR A 147 3.78 -8.78 0.25
CA TYR A 147 3.55 -7.66 -0.68
C TYR A 147 2.92 -6.46 0.01
N TYR A 148 2.07 -6.71 1.00
CA TYR A 148 1.47 -5.68 1.85
C TYR A 148 2.51 -5.13 2.83
N SER A 149 3.11 -6.00 3.65
CA SER A 149 3.99 -5.57 4.73
C SER A 149 5.27 -4.90 4.23
N CYS A 150 6.02 -5.56 3.34
CA CYS A 150 7.25 -4.98 2.78
C CYS A 150 6.95 -3.83 1.82
N GLY A 151 5.88 -3.94 1.04
CA GLY A 151 5.44 -2.89 0.14
C GLY A 151 5.10 -1.60 0.86
N MET A 152 4.45 -1.69 2.02
CA MET A 152 4.15 -0.53 2.85
C MET A 152 5.42 0.19 3.34
N ILE A 153 6.44 -0.55 3.80
CA ILE A 153 7.73 0.04 4.22
C ILE A 153 8.44 0.71 3.04
N MET A 154 8.46 0.06 1.88
CA MET A 154 9.04 0.64 0.66
C MET A 154 8.35 1.96 0.27
N HIS A 155 7.02 2.01 0.30
CA HIS A 155 6.27 3.22 -0.05
C HIS A 155 6.42 4.35 0.96
N ARG A 156 6.51 4.04 2.26
CA ARG A 156 6.85 5.02 3.30
C ARG A 156 8.20 5.67 3.04
N ALA A 157 9.21 4.84 2.79
CA ALA A 157 10.56 5.30 2.48
C ALA A 157 10.60 6.20 1.22
N ILE A 158 9.87 5.83 0.17
CA ILE A 158 9.76 6.63 -1.05
C ILE A 158 9.12 7.98 -0.74
N ASP A 159 7.99 8.00 -0.04
CA ASP A 159 7.28 9.24 0.28
C ASP A 159 8.15 10.22 1.06
N SER A 160 8.79 9.75 2.14
CA SER A 160 9.70 10.56 2.94
C SER A 160 10.83 11.17 2.10
N VAL A 161 11.51 10.35 1.28
CA VAL A 161 12.61 10.85 0.44
C VAL A 161 12.11 11.86 -0.59
N VAL A 162 10.96 11.60 -1.22
CA VAL A 162 10.35 12.54 -2.18
C VAL A 162 10.01 13.85 -1.50
N GLN A 163 9.36 13.82 -0.34
CA GLN A 163 9.05 15.02 0.44
C GLN A 163 10.34 15.77 0.83
N GLN A 164 11.36 15.07 1.32
CA GLN A 164 12.64 15.70 1.70
C GLN A 164 13.34 16.37 0.51
N LYS A 165 13.43 15.68 -0.63
CA LYS A 165 14.13 16.17 -1.83
C LYS A 165 13.42 17.32 -2.52
N THR A 166 12.11 17.43 -2.30
CA THR A 166 11.26 18.49 -2.87
C THR A 166 10.80 19.52 -1.85
N LEU A 167 11.33 19.50 -0.62
CA LEU A 167 10.93 20.40 0.47
C LEU A 167 9.40 20.38 0.73
N GLY A 168 8.78 19.22 0.56
CA GLY A 168 7.35 18.98 0.74
C GLY A 168 6.46 19.37 -0.45
N GLU A 169 7.02 19.83 -1.57
CA GLU A 169 6.23 20.16 -2.76
C GLU A 169 5.64 18.93 -3.45
N GLU A 170 6.32 17.78 -3.33
CA GLU A 170 5.87 16.52 -3.87
C GLU A 170 5.78 15.45 -2.79
N SER A 171 4.97 14.44 -3.06
CA SER A 171 4.78 13.26 -2.23
C SER A 171 4.64 12.03 -3.12
N LEU A 172 4.44 10.88 -2.50
CA LEU A 172 4.15 9.62 -3.18
C LEU A 172 2.94 9.73 -4.11
N PHE A 173 1.93 10.55 -3.80
CA PHE A 173 0.81 10.82 -4.71
C PHE A 173 1.29 11.43 -6.04
N THR A 174 2.31 12.30 -6.02
CA THR A 174 2.90 12.86 -7.23
C THR A 174 3.61 11.79 -8.06
N VAL A 175 4.39 10.92 -7.41
CA VAL A 175 5.06 9.79 -8.08
C VAL A 175 4.03 8.87 -8.73
N TRP A 176 2.95 8.52 -8.03
CA TRP A 176 1.89 7.66 -8.57
C TRP A 176 1.14 8.28 -9.74
N LYS A 177 0.83 9.58 -9.69
CA LYS A 177 0.27 10.30 -10.84
C LYS A 177 1.20 10.26 -12.05
N ARG A 178 2.53 10.36 -11.83
CA ARG A 178 3.52 10.24 -12.91
C ARG A 178 3.56 8.82 -13.48
N LEU A 179 3.52 7.79 -12.63
CA LEU A 179 3.47 6.40 -13.05
C LEU A 179 2.24 6.11 -13.92
N GLN A 180 1.05 6.51 -13.46
CA GLN A 180 -0.18 6.36 -14.23
C GLN A 180 -0.08 7.08 -15.59
N LYS A 181 0.43 8.32 -15.60
CA LYS A 181 0.62 9.07 -16.86
C LYS A 181 1.62 8.38 -17.80
N ALA A 182 2.72 7.87 -17.27
CA ALA A 182 3.75 7.18 -18.04
C ALA A 182 3.21 5.91 -18.69
N VAL A 183 2.52 5.06 -17.92
CA VAL A 183 1.93 3.82 -18.45
C VAL A 183 0.81 4.12 -19.46
N ASN A 184 -0.07 5.08 -19.17
CA ASN A 184 -1.08 5.53 -20.13
C ASN A 184 -0.49 6.12 -21.43
N SER A 185 0.77 6.56 -21.39
CA SER A 185 1.50 7.06 -22.56
C SER A 185 2.30 5.96 -23.28
N GLY A 186 2.17 4.69 -22.85
CA GLY A 186 2.76 3.52 -23.50
C GLY A 186 4.04 3.00 -22.85
N MET A 187 4.48 3.51 -21.69
CA MET A 187 5.55 2.87 -20.93
C MET A 187 5.06 1.54 -20.34
N PRO A 188 5.91 0.51 -20.22
CA PRO A 188 5.53 -0.73 -19.57
C PRO A 188 5.16 -0.47 -18.09
N PRO A 189 4.15 -1.16 -17.53
CA PRO A 189 3.90 -1.13 -16.10
C PRO A 189 5.07 -1.78 -15.33
N GLY A 190 5.08 -1.58 -14.02
CA GLY A 190 5.92 -2.33 -13.10
C GLY A 190 7.08 -1.56 -12.46
N THR A 191 7.87 -2.31 -11.71
CA THR A 191 8.97 -1.81 -10.87
C THR A 191 9.99 -1.00 -11.67
N ALA A 192 10.37 -1.44 -12.87
CA ALA A 192 11.39 -0.76 -13.67
C ALA A 192 10.97 0.69 -14.01
N THR A 193 9.76 0.85 -14.56
CA THR A 193 9.20 2.19 -14.86
C THR A 193 9.05 3.01 -13.60
N PHE A 194 8.60 2.41 -12.49
CA PHE A 194 8.46 3.12 -11.22
C PHE A 194 9.80 3.64 -10.69
N LEU A 195 10.86 2.81 -10.71
CA LEU A 195 12.20 3.21 -10.29
C LEU A 195 12.79 4.31 -11.19
N THR A 196 12.58 4.25 -12.50
CA THR A 196 12.99 5.33 -13.43
C THR A 196 12.35 6.66 -13.06
N LEU A 197 11.07 6.65 -12.64
CA LEU A 197 10.37 7.87 -12.23
C LEU A 197 10.89 8.45 -10.90
N LEU A 198 11.68 7.69 -10.15
CA LEU A 198 12.34 8.15 -8.93
C LEU A 198 13.75 8.72 -9.17
N GLU A 199 14.37 8.47 -10.33
CA GLU A 199 15.71 8.99 -10.68
C GLU A 199 15.85 10.51 -10.51
N PRO A 200 14.86 11.35 -10.87
CA PRO A 200 14.98 12.81 -10.73
C PRO A 200 15.17 13.29 -9.28
N TYR A 201 14.79 12.49 -8.28
CA TYR A 201 15.00 12.83 -6.87
C TYR A 201 16.46 12.64 -6.41
N ASN A 202 17.33 12.08 -7.27
CA ASN A 202 18.76 11.86 -6.99
C ASN A 202 19.00 11.23 -5.62
N ALA A 203 18.36 10.07 -5.40
CA ALA A 203 18.39 9.30 -4.17
C ALA A 203 18.89 7.87 -4.43
N PRO A 204 20.17 7.69 -4.79
CA PRO A 204 20.72 6.38 -5.14
C PRO A 204 20.65 5.36 -3.99
N GLU A 205 20.68 5.80 -2.74
CA GLU A 205 20.52 4.94 -1.57
C GLU A 205 19.13 4.34 -1.49
N LEU A 206 18.08 5.12 -1.76
CA LEU A 206 16.69 4.65 -1.82
C LEU A 206 16.53 3.59 -2.91
N ILE A 207 17.00 3.89 -4.13
CA ILE A 207 16.89 2.98 -5.28
C ILE A 207 17.64 1.68 -5.03
N LYS A 208 18.85 1.76 -4.47
CA LYS A 208 19.63 0.59 -4.08
C LYS A 208 18.91 -0.24 -3.02
N ALA A 209 18.29 0.40 -2.02
CA ALA A 209 17.59 -0.30 -0.95
C ALA A 209 16.32 -1.00 -1.46
N ILE A 210 15.55 -0.38 -2.37
CA ILE A 210 14.39 -1.03 -3.03
C ILE A 210 14.84 -2.22 -3.90
N ASN A 211 15.90 -2.06 -4.69
CA ASN A 211 16.46 -3.16 -5.48
C ASN A 211 16.95 -4.31 -4.60
N ASN A 212 17.55 -4.00 -3.45
CA ASN A 212 17.92 -5.00 -2.47
C ASN A 212 16.68 -5.69 -1.88
N ALA A 213 15.68 -4.93 -1.43
CA ALA A 213 14.43 -5.44 -0.84
C ALA A 213 13.66 -6.39 -1.77
N THR A 214 13.72 -6.15 -3.08
CA THR A 214 13.05 -6.95 -4.12
C THR A 214 13.94 -8.03 -4.75
N SER A 215 15.18 -8.16 -4.27
CA SER A 215 16.15 -9.17 -4.73
C SER A 215 15.70 -10.60 -4.36
N ASP A 216 16.15 -11.57 -5.15
CA ASP A 216 16.00 -13.00 -4.84
C ASP A 216 17.07 -13.55 -3.86
N ASP A 217 17.89 -12.64 -3.32
CA ASP A 217 18.86 -12.91 -2.26
C ASP A 217 18.25 -12.47 -0.91
N ALA A 218 17.98 -13.44 -0.03
CA ALA A 218 17.30 -13.20 1.24
C ALA A 218 18.06 -12.22 2.15
N PHE A 219 19.40 -12.28 2.17
CA PHE A 219 20.20 -11.37 2.99
C PHE A 219 20.07 -9.93 2.48
N LYS A 220 20.16 -9.74 1.16
CA LYS A 220 19.92 -8.42 0.55
C LYS A 220 18.50 -7.94 0.75
N ALA A 221 17.51 -8.83 0.65
CA ALA A 221 16.10 -8.48 0.83
C ALA A 221 15.84 -7.89 2.23
N ILE A 222 16.29 -8.59 3.27
CA ILE A 222 16.16 -8.13 4.66
C ILE A 222 16.93 -6.81 4.85
N GLN A 223 18.20 -6.75 4.43
CA GLN A 223 19.02 -5.54 4.57
C GLN A 223 18.41 -4.33 3.84
N GLY A 224 17.79 -4.55 2.68
CA GLY A 224 17.07 -3.53 1.93
C GLY A 224 15.93 -2.93 2.73
N ILE A 225 15.08 -3.77 3.31
CA ILE A 225 13.95 -3.34 4.15
C ILE A 225 14.42 -2.63 5.43
N GLU A 226 15.46 -3.13 6.10
CA GLU A 226 16.04 -2.48 7.28
C GLU A 226 16.55 -1.07 6.93
N THR A 227 17.23 -0.93 5.79
CA THR A 227 17.73 0.36 5.31
C THR A 227 16.57 1.33 5.03
N LEU A 228 15.51 0.85 4.38
CA LEU A 228 14.32 1.65 4.06
C LEU A 228 13.58 2.10 5.32
N TYR A 229 13.46 1.23 6.32
CA TYR A 229 12.79 1.53 7.58
C TYR A 229 13.54 2.60 8.39
N GLN A 230 14.87 2.64 8.30
CA GLN A 230 15.72 3.63 8.96
C GLN A 230 15.75 4.99 8.27
N LEU A 231 15.20 5.12 7.05
CA LEU A 231 15.10 6.43 6.42
C LEU A 231 14.21 7.35 7.28
N PRO A 232 14.54 8.65 7.36
CA PRO A 232 13.81 9.60 8.19
C PRO A 232 12.33 9.64 7.81
N GLU A 233 11.51 10.17 8.71
CA GLU A 233 10.10 10.46 8.48
C GLU A 233 9.89 11.92 8.07
#